data_AF-A0A336N588-F1
#
_entry.id   AF-A0A336N588-F1
#
_cell.length_a   1.000
_cell.length_b   1.000
_cell.length_c   1.000
_cell.angle_alpha   90.00
_cell.angle_beta   90.00
_cell.angle_gamma   90.00
#
_symmetry.space_group_name_H-M   'P 1'
#
loop_
_entity.id
_entity.type
_entity.pdbx_description
1 polymer ?
#
loop_
_entity_poly.entity_id
_entity_poly.type
_entity_poly.pdbx_seq_one_letter_code
_entity_poly.pdbx_strand_id
1 'polypeptide(L)'
;MKNKWLFIAALSGFLCVTIGAFAAHGLSKVLEPKALAWIETGVKYQMFHTLAIMGIGIAQLCRESLVAGKMANFAAGAWAFGILLFSGSLYALALGAGKFLVWVTPIGGTLFLIGWLCLAYGSVKSK
;
A
#
# COMPACT_ATOMS: atom_id res chain seq x y z
N MET A 1 -5.22 -8.24 -22.36
CA MET A 1 -5.09 -6.86 -21.84
C MET A 1 -4.13 -6.89 -20.67
N LYS A 2 -3.07 -6.07 -20.67
CA LYS A 2 -2.14 -6.02 -19.52
C LYS A 2 -2.78 -5.16 -18.41
N ASN A 3 -3.19 -5.77 -17.30
CA ASN A 3 -3.72 -5.04 -16.14
C ASN A 3 -2.56 -4.70 -15.19
N LYS A 4 -2.09 -3.46 -15.26
CA LYS A 4 -0.96 -2.99 -14.44
C LYS A 4 -1.25 -3.02 -12.93
N TRP A 5 -2.50 -2.84 -12.53
CA TRP A 5 -2.87 -2.81 -11.10
C TRP A 5 -2.83 -4.20 -10.48
N LEU A 6 -3.27 -5.23 -11.20
CA LEU A 6 -3.10 -6.62 -10.75
C LEU A 6 -1.62 -7.00 -10.63
N PHE A 7 -0.78 -6.55 -11.56
CA PHE A 7 0.66 -6.77 -11.47
C PHE A 7 1.26 -6.11 -10.21
N ILE A 8 0.94 -4.83 -9.97
CA ILE A 8 1.40 -4.09 -8.78
C ILE A 8 0.88 -4.74 -7.50
N ALA A 9 -0.39 -5.14 -7.46
CA ALA A 9 -0.98 -5.80 -6.30
C ALA A 9 -0.32 -7.15 -6.02
N ALA A 10 -0.06 -7.96 -7.05
CA ALA A 10 0.62 -9.24 -6.89
C ALA A 10 2.04 -9.06 -6.34
N LEU A 11 2.81 -8.12 -6.89
CA LEU A 11 4.15 -7.81 -6.40
C LEU A 11 4.13 -7.28 -4.96
N SER A 12 3.21 -6.35 -4.66
CA SER A 12 3.06 -5.80 -3.32
C SER A 12 2.62 -6.86 -2.31
N GLY A 13 1.72 -7.77 -2.68
CA GLY A 13 1.29 -8.89 -1.84
C GLY A 13 2.42 -9.86 -1.54
N PHE A 14 3.23 -10.20 -2.56
CA PHE A 14 4.44 -11.00 -2.39
C PHE A 14 5.41 -10.35 -1.37
N LEU A 15 5.66 -9.04 -1.50
CA LEU A 15 6.53 -8.31 -0.57
C LEU A 15 5.94 -8.26 0.85
N CYS A 16 4.63 -8.08 0.98
CA CYS A 16 3.93 -8.07 2.26
C CYS A 16 4.16 -9.37 3.04
N VAL A 17 3.96 -10.52 2.38
CA VAL A 17 4.19 -11.84 2.97
C VAL A 17 5.66 -12.04 3.30
N THR A 18 6.56 -11.70 2.38
CA THR A 18 8.01 -11.87 2.56
C THR A 18 8.51 -11.07 3.77
N ILE A 19 8.20 -9.78 3.84
CA ILE A 19 8.64 -8.90 4.91
C ILE A 19 7.99 -9.30 6.24
N GLY A 20 6.68 -9.60 6.24
CA GLY A 20 5.98 -10.01 7.46
C GLY A 20 6.52 -11.32 8.05
N ALA A 21 6.73 -12.34 7.22
CA ALA A 21 7.29 -13.62 7.65
C ALA A 21 8.73 -13.47 8.17
N PHE A 22 9.56 -12.69 7.45
CA PHE A 22 10.94 -12.45 7.86
C PHE A 22 11.02 -11.65 9.16
N ALA A 23 10.14 -10.68 9.38
CA ALA A 23 10.05 -9.95 10.63
C ALA A 23 9.68 -10.85 11.82
N ALA A 24 8.66 -11.69 11.65
CA ALA A 24 8.15 -12.56 12.72
C ALA A 24 9.13 -13.67 13.10
N HIS A 25 9.78 -14.30 12.12
CA HIS A 25 10.61 -15.48 12.35
C HIS A 25 12.12 -15.21 12.26
N GLY A 26 12.55 -14.36 11.32
CA GLY A 26 13.97 -14.11 11.04
C GLY A 26 14.57 -12.97 11.85
N LEU A 27 13.79 -11.94 12.18
CA LEU A 27 14.28 -10.70 12.79
C LEU A 27 13.80 -10.48 14.24
N SER A 28 12.85 -11.27 14.73
CA SER A 28 12.23 -11.06 16.05
C SER A 28 13.20 -11.17 17.23
N LYS A 29 14.32 -11.89 17.08
CA LYS A 29 15.38 -11.99 18.08
C LYS A 29 16.50 -10.96 17.92
N VAL A 30 16.52 -10.22 16.81
CA VAL A 30 17.60 -9.30 16.43
C VAL A 30 17.15 -7.85 16.57
N LEU A 31 15.91 -7.54 16.20
CA LEU A 31 15.37 -6.20 16.25
C LEU A 31 14.70 -5.91 17.60
N GLU A 32 14.85 -4.66 18.05
CA GLU A 32 14.13 -4.18 19.22
C GLU A 32 12.60 -4.19 18.97
N PRO A 33 11.78 -4.31 20.04
CA PRO A 33 10.32 -4.31 19.92
C PRO A 33 9.74 -3.14 19.12
N LYS A 34 10.36 -1.95 19.21
CA LYS A 34 9.93 -0.76 18.46
C LYS A 34 10.15 -0.90 16.95
N ALA A 35 11.27 -1.48 16.54
CA ALA A 35 11.56 -1.71 15.13
C ALA A 35 10.64 -2.80 14.54
N LEU A 36 10.34 -3.85 15.31
CA LEU A 36 9.34 -4.85 14.93
C LEU A 36 7.95 -4.22 14.75
N ALA A 37 7.53 -3.35 15.67
CA ALA A 37 6.25 -2.64 15.59
C ALA A 37 6.13 -1.73 14.36
N TRP A 38 7.24 -1.13 13.90
CA TRP A 38 7.27 -0.39 12.64
C TRP A 38 7.05 -1.30 11.44
N ILE A 39 7.70 -2.47 11.39
CA ILE A 39 7.49 -3.43 10.29
C ILE A 39 6.04 -3.93 10.30
N GLU A 40 5.50 -4.29 11.46
CA GLU A 40 4.11 -4.74 11.59
C GLU A 40 3.13 -3.67 11.08
N THR A 41 3.33 -2.42 11.47
CA THR A 41 2.53 -1.29 10.99
C THR A 41 2.67 -1.11 9.48
N GLY A 42 3.88 -1.14 8.94
CA GLY A 42 4.15 -1.03 7.50
C GLY A 42 3.45 -2.13 6.70
N VAL A 43 3.57 -3.39 7.13
CA VAL A 43 2.96 -4.57 6.48
C VAL A 43 1.44 -4.46 6.53
N LYS A 44 0.87 -4.07 7.67
CA LYS A 44 -0.58 -3.90 7.82
C LYS A 44 -1.14 -2.90 6.82
N TYR A 45 -0.58 -1.69 6.74
CA TYR A 45 -1.04 -0.67 5.80
C TYR A 45 -0.76 -1.08 4.34
N GLN A 46 0.38 -1.71 4.06
CA GLN A 46 0.66 -2.23 2.73
C GLN A 46 -0.38 -3.26 2.29
N MET A 47 -0.78 -4.18 3.18
CA MET A 47 -1.77 -5.22 2.86
C MET A 47 -3.13 -4.61 2.52
N PHE A 48 -3.65 -3.69 3.36
CA PHE A 48 -4.95 -3.06 3.09
C PHE A 48 -4.99 -2.36 1.74
N HIS A 49 -3.95 -1.61 1.41
CA HIS A 49 -3.88 -0.89 0.14
C HIS A 49 -3.55 -1.79 -1.06
N THR A 50 -2.82 -2.88 -0.85
CA THR A 50 -2.61 -3.92 -1.85
C THR A 50 -3.94 -4.55 -2.26
N LEU A 51 -4.77 -4.92 -1.29
CA LEU A 51 -6.09 -5.50 -1.55
C LEU A 51 -7.01 -4.49 -2.25
N ALA A 52 -6.94 -3.21 -1.89
CA ALA A 52 -7.68 -2.14 -2.57
C ALA A 52 -7.25 -2.00 -4.05
N ILE A 53 -5.94 -1.99 -4.34
CA ILE A 53 -5.41 -1.96 -5.71
C ILE A 53 -5.84 -3.21 -6.49
N MET A 54 -5.81 -4.40 -5.85
CA MET A 54 -6.30 -5.64 -6.44
C MET A 54 -7.78 -5.54 -6.83
N GLY A 55 -8.61 -4.97 -5.94
CA GLY A 55 -10.03 -4.71 -6.21
C GLY A 55 -10.27 -3.85 -7.44
N ILE A 56 -9.51 -2.76 -7.61
CA ILE A 56 -9.55 -1.93 -8.84
C ILE A 56 -9.13 -2.75 -10.06
N GLY A 57 -8.07 -3.55 -9.93
CA GLY A 57 -7.60 -4.44 -11.00
C GLY A 57 -8.67 -5.43 -11.45
N ILE A 58 -9.34 -6.10 -10.51
CA ILE A 58 -10.42 -7.07 -10.80
C ILE A 58 -11.60 -6.36 -11.46
N ALA A 59 -12.06 -5.24 -10.90
CA ALA A 59 -13.21 -4.50 -11.45
C ALA A 59 -12.96 -4.03 -12.90
N GLN A 60 -11.73 -3.65 -13.25
CA GLN A 60 -11.34 -3.34 -14.63
C GLN A 60 -11.42 -4.55 -15.57
N LEU A 61 -11.17 -5.77 -15.11
CA LEU A 61 -11.36 -6.98 -15.92
C LEU A 61 -12.84 -7.27 -16.17
N CYS A 62 -13.70 -7.02 -15.17
CA CYS A 62 -15.15 -7.22 -15.27
C CYS A 62 -15.87 -6.15 -16.10
N ARG A 63 -15.15 -5.14 -16.61
CA ARG A 63 -15.71 -3.98 -17.36
C ARG A 63 -16.81 -3.22 -16.60
N GLU A 64 -16.71 -3.20 -15.28
CA GLU A 64 -17.58 -2.42 -14.40
C GLU A 64 -17.41 -0.93 -14.66
N SER A 65 -18.40 -0.29 -15.31
CA SER A 65 -18.45 1.15 -15.59
C SER A 65 -18.21 2.01 -14.34
N LEU A 66 -18.71 1.53 -13.19
CA LEU A 66 -18.60 2.15 -11.87
C LEU A 66 -17.15 2.33 -11.39
N VAL A 67 -16.21 1.49 -11.84
CA VAL A 67 -14.81 1.46 -11.37
C VAL A 67 -13.80 1.70 -12.52
N ALA A 68 -14.28 1.81 -13.76
CA ALA A 68 -13.46 2.02 -14.96
C ALA A 68 -13.03 3.48 -15.19
N GLY A 69 -13.27 4.39 -14.25
CA GLY A 69 -12.99 5.81 -14.39
C GLY A 69 -11.53 6.23 -14.16
N LYS A 70 -11.19 7.45 -14.57
CA LYS A 70 -9.92 8.13 -14.25
C LYS A 70 -9.66 8.19 -12.73
N MET A 71 -10.72 8.33 -11.91
CA MET A 71 -10.63 8.43 -10.45
C MET A 71 -10.16 7.12 -9.79
N ALA A 72 -10.64 5.97 -10.25
CA ALA A 72 -10.21 4.67 -9.73
C ALA A 72 -8.72 4.40 -10.04
N ASN A 73 -8.26 4.79 -11.23
CA ASN A 73 -6.84 4.71 -11.58
C ASN A 73 -5.98 5.67 -10.73
N PHE A 74 -6.49 6.87 -10.43
CA PHE A 74 -5.81 7.80 -9.54
C PHE A 74 -5.76 7.27 -8.10
N ALA A 75 -6.84 6.67 -7.61
CA ALA A 75 -6.88 6.02 -6.30
C ALA A 75 -5.84 4.89 -6.20
N ALA A 76 -5.79 3.99 -7.18
CA ALA A 76 -4.81 2.91 -7.23
C ALA A 76 -3.37 3.43 -7.28
N GLY A 77 -3.12 4.51 -8.05
CA GLY A 77 -1.83 5.18 -8.09
C GLY A 77 -1.45 5.79 -6.73
N ALA A 78 -2.36 6.53 -6.10
CA ALA A 78 -2.14 7.15 -4.79
C ALA A 78 -1.84 6.11 -3.72
N TRP A 79 -2.56 4.99 -3.68
CA TRP A 79 -2.26 3.87 -2.79
C TRP A 79 -0.90 3.24 -3.10
N ALA A 80 -0.55 3.02 -4.37
CA ALA A 80 0.75 2.43 -4.72
C ALA A 80 1.92 3.30 -4.27
N PHE A 81 1.88 4.61 -4.52
CA PHE A 81 2.89 5.55 -4.02
C PHE A 81 2.86 5.69 -2.51
N GLY A 82 1.67 5.65 -1.90
CA GLY A 82 1.51 5.63 -0.46
C GLY A 82 2.21 4.42 0.18
N ILE A 83 2.15 3.23 -0.44
CA ILE A 83 2.84 2.02 0.05
C ILE A 83 4.35 2.25 0.08
N LEU A 84 4.91 2.81 -1.01
CA LEU A 84 6.34 3.09 -1.10
C LEU A 84 6.80 4.08 -0.03
N LEU A 85 6.05 5.16 0.18
CA LEU A 85 6.43 6.22 1.11
C LEU A 85 6.12 5.87 2.57
N PHE A 86 4.93 5.35 2.86
CA PHE A 86 4.51 5.01 4.23
C PHE A 86 5.16 3.72 4.70
N SER A 87 4.86 2.60 4.04
CA SER A 87 5.34 1.28 4.49
C SER A 87 6.84 1.14 4.25
N GLY A 88 7.34 1.60 3.09
CA GLY A 88 8.76 1.58 2.78
C GLY A 88 9.61 2.38 3.77
N SER A 89 9.16 3.56 4.23
CA SER A 89 9.89 4.33 5.24
C SER A 89 9.92 3.64 6.60
N LEU A 90 8.82 3.00 7.02
CA LEU A 90 8.79 2.22 8.27
C LEU A 90 9.72 1.00 8.22
N TYR A 91 9.78 0.30 7.08
CA TYR A 91 10.73 -0.81 6.91
C TYR A 91 12.18 -0.31 6.96
N ALA A 92 12.47 0.78 6.26
CA ALA A 92 13.80 1.38 6.28
C ALA A 92 14.21 1.83 7.70
N LEU A 93 13.30 2.50 8.42
CA LEU A 93 13.52 2.90 9.82
C LEU A 93 13.79 1.69 10.72
N ALA A 94 13.05 0.60 10.56
CA ALA A 94 13.26 -0.64 11.32
C ALA A 94 14.62 -1.29 11.05
N LEU A 95 15.17 -1.09 9.85
CA LEU A 95 16.48 -1.60 9.44
C LEU A 95 17.62 -0.58 9.67
N GLY A 96 17.38 0.49 10.43
CA GLY A 96 18.42 1.43 10.86
C GLY A 96 18.64 2.64 9.95
N ALA A 97 17.73 2.91 9.00
CA ALA A 97 17.81 4.14 8.20
C ALA A 97 17.60 5.40 9.06
N GLY A 98 18.06 6.55 8.54
CA GLY A 98 18.06 7.81 9.28
C GLY A 98 16.68 8.27 9.72
N LYS A 99 16.61 8.86 10.93
CA LYS A 99 15.37 9.35 11.56
C LYS A 99 14.59 10.38 10.72
N PHE A 100 15.22 11.02 9.72
CA PHE A 100 14.53 11.93 8.81
C PHE A 100 13.40 11.24 8.03
N LEU A 101 13.46 9.92 7.83
CA LEU A 101 12.41 9.16 7.17
C LEU A 101 11.08 9.18 7.92
N VAL A 102 11.07 9.53 9.21
CA VAL A 102 9.84 9.75 9.98
C VAL A 102 8.97 10.84 9.35
N TRP A 103 9.55 11.80 8.63
CA TRP A 103 8.81 12.84 7.91
C TRP A 103 8.26 12.37 6.56
N VAL A 104 8.74 11.25 6.03
CA VAL A 104 8.23 10.63 4.79
C VAL A 104 6.96 9.84 5.06
N THR A 105 6.85 9.19 6.22
CA THR A 105 5.68 8.38 6.59
C THR A 105 4.36 9.17 6.49
N PRO A 106 4.22 10.39 7.05
CA PRO A 106 3.00 11.19 6.91
C PRO A 106 2.60 11.48 5.47
N ILE A 107 3.56 11.72 4.57
CA ILE A 107 3.30 11.99 3.14
C ILE A 107 2.63 10.77 2.49
N GLY A 108 3.15 9.57 2.78
CA GLY A 108 2.53 8.33 2.32
C GLY A 108 1.13 8.13 2.91
N GLY A 109 0.94 8.48 4.19
CA GLY A 109 -0.38 8.45 4.85
C GLY A 109 -1.39 9.39 4.18
N THR A 110 -0.97 10.59 3.79
CA THR A 110 -1.81 11.52 3.02
C THR A 110 -2.20 10.94 1.67
N LEU A 111 -1.30 10.26 0.97
CA LEU A 111 -1.63 9.58 -0.28
C LEU A 111 -2.65 8.45 -0.09
N PHE A 112 -2.58 7.72 1.02
CA PHE A 112 -3.60 6.73 1.35
C PHE A 112 -4.99 7.36 1.52
N LEU A 113 -5.06 8.47 2.25
CA LEU A 113 -6.30 9.24 2.42
C LEU A 113 -6.85 9.72 1.08
N ILE A 114 -5.99 10.31 0.24
CA ILE A 114 -6.34 10.78 -1.11
C ILE A 114 -6.91 9.61 -1.94
N GLY A 115 -6.27 8.44 -1.89
CA GLY A 115 -6.75 7.27 -2.63
C GLY A 115 -8.17 6.86 -2.24
N TRP A 116 -8.47 6.81 -0.94
CA TRP A 116 -9.81 6.50 -0.44
C TRP A 116 -10.84 7.58 -0.80
N LEU A 117 -10.47 8.87 -0.70
CA LEU A 117 -11.34 9.97 -1.10
C LEU A 117 -11.65 9.93 -2.59
N CYS A 118 -10.68 9.59 -3.44
CA CYS A 118 -10.90 9.44 -4.87
C CYS A 118 -11.81 8.26 -5.21
N LEU A 119 -11.70 7.14 -4.49
CA LEU A 119 -12.62 6.02 -4.63
C LEU A 119 -14.05 6.43 -4.21
N ALA A 120 -14.20 7.07 -3.06
CA ALA A 120 -15.49 7.54 -2.54
C ALA A 120 -16.15 8.59 -3.45
N TYR A 121 -15.37 9.52 -3.99
CA TYR A 121 -15.87 10.50 -4.96
C TYR A 121 -16.27 9.83 -6.28
N GLY A 122 -15.44 8.88 -6.74
CA GLY A 122 -15.70 8.11 -7.95
C GLY A 122 -17.03 7.36 -7.89
N SER A 123 -17.36 6.74 -6.75
CA SER A 123 -18.59 5.95 -6.59
C SER A 123 -19.87 6.78 -6.59
N VAL A 124 -19.80 8.07 -6.21
CA VAL A 124 -20.97 8.97 -6.20
C VAL A 124 -21.16 9.63 -7.57
N LYS A 125 -20.07 9.91 -8.29
CA LYS A 125 -20.12 10.63 -9.57
C LYS A 125 -20.34 9.72 -10.79
N SER A 126 -20.16 8.42 -10.65
CA SER A 126 -20.37 7.42 -11.71
C SER A 126 -21.85 7.15 -12.03
N LYS A 127 -22.67 8.20 -12.09
CA LYS A 127 -24.01 8.18 -12.70
C LYS A 127 -23.92 8.58 -14.17
#